data_AF-A0A7G8VL34-F1
#
_entry.id   AF-A0A7G8VL34-F1
#
_cell.length_a   1.000
_cell.length_b   1.000
_cell.length_c   1.000
_cell.angle_alpha   90.00
_cell.angle_beta   90.00
_cell.angle_gamma   90.00
#
_symmetry.space_group_name_H-M   'P 1'
#
loop_
_entity.id
_entity.type
_entity.pdbx_description
1 polymer ?
#
loop_
_entity_poly.entity_id
_entity_poly.type
_entity_poly.pdbx_seq_one_letter_code
_entity_poly.pdbx_strand_id
1 'polypeptide(L)'
;MNFLRRWWDRQNERDAFKKGVIAFSKHCVAAVKHQVPEATRVRTRALWYGDQTGARVVWTDGSGREWQWPLYLAFHAYRQTPAQREAVIARSLHALLNPPDDEEDEEEEQRVSRTPEQVAQRLLALVAVVWRANASEEIAQEGIAWAKAQGITAFLSPAEHSFIFHEQRPPQADVVNLGWRAEAMVPMIWALGGLPAMPPSNERSTSWSNPMLRQAMKSPADFIAGATLRPAVEVEAEESRLHDEHWHVRDAQLRRQPVPSGLEAGIVIERRYALSWMVGYGDNWDDVPTDT
;
A
#
# COMPACT_ATOMS: atom_id res chain seq x y z
N MET A 1 -5.65 -18.57 -23.84
CA MET A 1 -7.00 -18.08 -24.16
C MET A 1 -7.06 -16.55 -23.98
N ASN A 2 -6.75 -15.87 -25.10
CA ASN A 2 -7.07 -14.52 -25.57
C ASN A 2 -6.95 -13.27 -24.66
N PHE A 3 -5.73 -12.72 -24.67
CA PHE A 3 -5.42 -11.29 -24.44
C PHE A 3 -6.34 -10.34 -25.21
N LEU A 4 -6.75 -10.71 -26.44
CA LEU A 4 -7.68 -9.96 -27.27
C LEU A 4 -9.09 -9.88 -26.69
N ARG A 5 -9.57 -10.94 -26.02
CA ARG A 5 -10.89 -10.95 -25.36
C ARG A 5 -10.87 -10.07 -24.12
N ARG A 6 -9.82 -10.18 -23.29
CA ARG A 6 -9.58 -9.29 -22.14
C ARG A 6 -9.35 -7.82 -22.53
N TRP A 7 -8.81 -7.55 -23.72
CA TRP A 7 -8.67 -6.18 -24.24
C TRP A 7 -10.00 -5.63 -24.75
N TRP A 8 -10.77 -6.46 -25.47
CA TRP A 8 -12.10 -6.11 -25.98
C TRP A 8 -13.12 -5.88 -24.84
N ASP A 9 -13.14 -6.75 -23.83
CA ASP A 9 -14.00 -6.61 -22.65
C ASP A 9 -13.67 -5.33 -21.87
N ARG A 10 -12.38 -5.01 -21.68
CA ARG A 10 -11.93 -3.75 -21.07
C ARG A 10 -12.32 -2.50 -21.87
N GLN A 11 -12.35 -2.58 -23.20
CA GLN A 11 -12.81 -1.46 -24.04
C GLN A 11 -14.33 -1.26 -23.94
N ASN A 12 -15.11 -2.34 -23.92
CA ASN A 12 -16.56 -2.28 -23.77
C ASN A 12 -16.99 -1.78 -22.38
N GLU A 13 -16.29 -2.22 -21.33
CA GLU A 13 -16.50 -1.72 -19.96
C GLU A 13 -16.20 -0.22 -19.86
N ARG A 14 -15.13 0.26 -20.51
CA ARG A 14 -14.80 1.68 -20.59
C ARG A 14 -15.84 2.50 -21.35
N ASP A 15 -16.35 2.01 -22.48
CA ASP A 15 -17.38 2.70 -23.25
C ASP A 15 -18.73 2.73 -22.51
N ALA A 16 -19.11 1.65 -21.84
CA ALA A 16 -20.30 1.59 -21.00
C ALA A 16 -20.19 2.55 -19.80
N PHE A 17 -19.02 2.61 -19.16
CA PHE A 17 -18.73 3.57 -18.10
C PHE A 17 -18.91 5.00 -18.60
N LYS A 18 -18.28 5.35 -19.73
CA LYS A 18 -18.37 6.68 -20.35
C LYS A 18 -19.81 7.08 -20.67
N LYS A 19 -20.59 6.18 -21.30
CA LYS A 19 -22.01 6.43 -21.61
C LYS A 19 -22.84 6.66 -20.34
N GLY A 20 -22.54 5.92 -19.28
CA GLY A 20 -23.15 6.10 -17.97
C GLY A 20 -22.85 7.48 -17.37
N VAL A 21 -21.57 7.91 -17.36
CA VAL A 21 -21.17 9.23 -16.84
C VAL A 21 -21.89 10.34 -17.62
N ILE A 22 -21.96 10.22 -18.96
CA ILE A 22 -22.66 11.19 -19.81
C ILE A 22 -24.15 11.28 -19.43
N ALA A 23 -24.84 10.16 -19.26
CA ALA A 23 -26.25 10.17 -18.88
C ALA A 23 -26.46 10.77 -17.48
N PHE A 24 -25.63 10.38 -16.51
CA PHE A 24 -25.67 10.89 -15.14
C PHE A 24 -25.42 12.40 -15.06
N SER A 25 -24.47 12.90 -15.86
CA SER A 25 -24.14 14.33 -15.90
C SER A 25 -25.32 15.23 -16.31
N LYS A 26 -26.24 14.73 -17.16
CA LYS A 26 -27.46 15.47 -17.53
C LYS A 26 -28.38 15.68 -16.34
N HIS A 27 -28.50 14.68 -15.47
CA HIS A 27 -29.28 14.78 -14.24
C HIS A 27 -28.62 15.73 -13.23
N CYS A 28 -27.29 15.71 -13.13
CA CYS A 28 -26.54 16.64 -12.29
C CYS A 28 -26.72 18.10 -12.75
N VAL A 29 -26.69 18.35 -14.06
CA VAL A 29 -27.00 19.68 -14.63
C VAL A 29 -28.42 20.13 -14.27
N ALA A 30 -29.41 19.23 -14.33
CA ALA A 30 -30.78 19.56 -13.95
C ALA A 30 -30.88 19.88 -12.44
N ALA A 31 -30.17 19.14 -11.59
CA ALA A 31 -30.12 19.37 -10.15
C ALA A 31 -29.52 20.73 -9.80
N VAL A 32 -28.40 21.12 -10.44
CA VAL A 32 -27.80 22.46 -10.26
C VAL A 32 -28.81 23.54 -10.63
N LYS A 33 -29.47 23.43 -11.79
CA LYS A 33 -30.47 24.41 -12.23
C LYS A 33 -31.67 24.52 -11.28
N HIS A 34 -32.01 23.43 -10.58
CA HIS A 34 -33.12 23.42 -9.63
C HIS A 34 -32.71 23.99 -8.27
N GLN A 35 -31.58 23.56 -7.72
CA GLN A 35 -31.13 23.93 -6.37
C GLN A 35 -30.40 25.28 -6.31
N VAL A 36 -29.87 25.75 -7.44
CA VAL A 36 -29.21 27.05 -7.58
C VAL A 36 -29.92 27.82 -8.70
N PRO A 37 -31.09 28.44 -8.44
CA PRO A 37 -31.90 29.09 -9.49
C PRO A 37 -31.17 30.21 -10.23
N GLU A 38 -30.26 30.90 -9.56
CA GLU A 38 -29.42 31.98 -10.12
C GLU A 38 -28.23 31.45 -10.95
N ALA A 39 -28.06 30.13 -11.08
CA ALA A 39 -26.94 29.56 -11.82
C ALA A 39 -27.05 29.81 -13.33
N THR A 40 -26.04 30.44 -13.89
CA THR A 40 -25.90 30.66 -15.33
C THR A 40 -24.79 29.79 -15.92
N ARG A 41 -24.81 29.61 -17.25
CA ARG A 41 -23.79 28.83 -18.01
C ARG A 41 -23.60 27.38 -17.54
N VAL A 42 -24.61 26.78 -16.90
CA VAL A 42 -24.55 25.41 -16.39
C VAL A 42 -24.31 24.42 -17.54
N ARG A 43 -23.15 23.75 -17.55
CA ARG A 43 -22.75 22.80 -18.60
C ARG A 43 -21.78 21.74 -18.08
N THR A 44 -21.66 20.66 -18.82
CA THR A 44 -20.70 19.57 -18.54
C THR A 44 -19.38 19.77 -19.27
N ARG A 45 -18.24 19.43 -18.65
CA ARG A 45 -16.89 19.45 -19.25
C ARG A 45 -16.18 18.10 -19.10
N ALA A 46 -15.21 17.86 -19.99
CA ALA A 46 -14.28 16.73 -19.97
C ALA A 46 -14.89 15.30 -20.04
N LEU A 47 -16.10 15.15 -20.60
CA LEU A 47 -16.77 13.85 -20.74
C LEU A 47 -16.22 12.94 -21.87
N TRP A 48 -15.25 13.41 -22.66
CA TRP A 48 -14.86 12.79 -23.93
C TRP A 48 -13.48 12.11 -23.94
N TYR A 49 -12.60 12.38 -22.98
CA TYR A 49 -11.23 11.84 -22.93
C TYR A 49 -11.17 10.54 -22.12
N GLY A 50 -10.20 9.67 -22.42
CA GLY A 50 -10.10 8.30 -21.87
C GLY A 50 -10.00 8.20 -20.33
N ASP A 51 -9.76 9.31 -19.66
CA ASP A 51 -9.85 9.45 -18.21
C ASP A 51 -11.11 10.25 -17.82
N GLN A 52 -12.02 9.58 -17.11
CA GLN A 52 -13.31 10.13 -16.71
C GLN A 52 -13.26 10.83 -15.34
N THR A 53 -12.12 10.81 -14.64
CA THR A 53 -11.93 11.51 -13.35
C THR A 53 -12.06 13.04 -13.51
N GLY A 54 -11.76 13.56 -14.71
CA GLY A 54 -11.87 14.98 -15.02
C GLY A 54 -13.30 15.49 -15.27
N ALA A 55 -14.30 14.60 -15.39
CA ALA A 55 -15.68 14.94 -15.72
C ALA A 55 -16.32 15.82 -14.63
N ARG A 56 -16.87 16.98 -15.03
CA ARG A 56 -17.44 17.95 -14.09
C ARG A 56 -18.62 18.73 -14.66
N VAL A 57 -19.56 19.14 -13.81
CA VAL A 57 -20.53 20.21 -14.13
C VAL A 57 -19.93 21.53 -13.68
N VAL A 58 -20.03 22.56 -14.52
CA VAL A 58 -19.58 23.91 -14.17
C VAL A 58 -20.71 24.89 -14.37
N TRP A 59 -20.78 25.91 -13.51
CA TRP A 59 -21.71 27.02 -13.63
C TRP A 59 -21.14 28.28 -12.98
N THR A 60 -21.81 29.40 -13.20
CA THR A 60 -21.53 30.67 -12.53
C THR A 60 -22.75 31.06 -11.72
N ASP A 61 -22.59 31.37 -10.44
CA ASP A 61 -23.72 31.81 -9.60
C ASP A 61 -24.05 33.30 -9.77
N GLY A 62 -25.08 33.80 -9.09
CA GLY A 62 -25.53 35.20 -9.16
C GLY A 62 -24.49 36.22 -8.67
N SER A 63 -23.45 35.79 -7.95
CA SER A 63 -22.33 36.65 -7.52
C SER A 63 -21.20 36.73 -8.56
N GLY A 64 -21.28 35.93 -9.61
CA GLY A 64 -20.21 35.79 -10.60
C GLY A 64 -19.14 34.75 -10.23
N ARG A 65 -19.30 34.02 -9.12
CA ARG A 65 -18.37 32.94 -8.73
C ARG A 65 -18.56 31.74 -9.66
N GLU A 66 -17.45 31.21 -10.18
CA GLU A 66 -17.44 29.96 -10.93
C GLU A 66 -17.36 28.77 -9.99
N TRP A 67 -18.24 27.79 -10.24
CA TRP A 67 -18.31 26.54 -9.51
C TRP A 67 -17.93 25.37 -10.42
N GLN A 68 -17.30 24.37 -9.83
CA GLN A 68 -16.97 23.13 -10.50
C GLN A 68 -17.36 21.96 -9.60
N TRP A 69 -18.23 21.10 -10.11
CA TRP A 69 -18.68 19.89 -9.44
C TRP A 69 -18.09 18.66 -10.12
N PRO A 70 -17.03 18.06 -9.56
CA PRO A 70 -16.51 16.78 -10.05
C PRO A 70 -17.58 15.70 -9.94
N LEU A 71 -17.80 14.96 -11.02
CA LEU A 71 -18.86 13.96 -11.09
C LEU A 71 -18.37 12.54 -10.80
N TYR A 72 -17.05 12.31 -10.74
CA TYR A 72 -16.48 10.98 -10.71
C TYR A 72 -16.95 10.15 -9.51
N LEU A 73 -16.76 10.67 -8.30
CA LEU A 73 -17.14 10.00 -7.04
C LEU A 73 -18.67 9.83 -6.94
N ALA A 74 -19.43 10.89 -7.24
CA ALA A 74 -20.90 10.83 -7.24
C ALA A 74 -21.45 9.81 -8.24
N PHE A 75 -20.84 9.70 -9.42
CA PHE A 75 -21.21 8.71 -10.41
C PHE A 75 -20.86 7.30 -9.95
N HIS A 76 -19.71 7.11 -9.30
CA HIS A 76 -19.32 5.81 -8.76
C HIS A 76 -20.31 5.33 -7.68
N ALA A 77 -20.67 6.19 -6.73
CA ALA A 77 -21.69 5.90 -5.73
C ALA A 77 -23.06 5.58 -6.37
N TYR A 78 -23.49 6.36 -7.37
CA TYR A 78 -24.71 6.07 -8.14
C TYR A 78 -24.69 4.68 -8.78
N ARG A 79 -23.55 4.23 -9.32
CA ARG A 79 -23.45 2.91 -9.95
C ARG A 79 -23.59 1.76 -8.96
N GLN A 80 -23.14 1.95 -7.72
CA GLN A 80 -23.31 0.96 -6.66
C GLN A 80 -24.76 0.89 -6.18
N THR A 81 -25.47 2.03 -6.16
CA THR A 81 -26.87 2.11 -5.72
C THR A 81 -27.76 2.94 -6.68
N PRO A 82 -28.10 2.44 -7.89
CA PRO A 82 -28.82 3.23 -8.90
C PRO A 82 -30.21 3.71 -8.47
N ALA A 83 -30.88 2.96 -7.59
CA ALA A 83 -32.18 3.33 -7.01
C ALA A 83 -32.11 4.60 -6.15
N GLN A 84 -30.93 4.93 -5.62
CA GLN A 84 -30.69 6.12 -4.79
C GLN A 84 -30.10 7.30 -5.60
N ARG A 85 -30.19 7.27 -6.94
CA ARG A 85 -29.58 8.29 -7.82
C ARG A 85 -29.86 9.72 -7.38
N GLU A 86 -31.11 10.05 -7.07
CA GLU A 86 -31.50 11.41 -6.68
C GLU A 86 -30.91 11.82 -5.33
N ALA A 87 -30.86 10.91 -4.36
CA ALA A 87 -30.24 11.14 -3.07
C ALA A 87 -28.71 11.32 -3.17
N VAL A 88 -28.04 10.54 -4.03
CA VAL A 88 -26.60 10.68 -4.30
C VAL A 88 -26.28 12.04 -4.94
N ILE A 89 -27.05 12.43 -5.96
CA ILE A 89 -26.91 13.75 -6.62
C ILE A 89 -27.16 14.87 -5.61
N ALA A 90 -28.22 14.78 -4.83
CA ALA A 90 -28.58 15.81 -3.85
C ALA A 90 -27.52 15.94 -2.75
N ARG A 91 -27.06 14.82 -2.16
CA ARG A 91 -26.03 14.82 -1.11
C ARG A 91 -24.71 15.37 -1.62
N SER A 92 -24.25 14.92 -2.79
CA SER A 92 -22.99 15.38 -3.36
C SER A 92 -23.03 16.86 -3.75
N LEU A 93 -24.14 17.35 -4.33
CA LEU A 93 -24.29 18.77 -4.64
C LEU A 93 -24.36 19.61 -3.36
N HIS A 94 -25.09 19.14 -2.35
CA HIS A 94 -25.16 19.82 -1.06
C HIS A 94 -23.79 19.95 -0.41
N ALA A 95 -23.00 18.86 -0.37
CA ALA A 95 -21.64 18.89 0.17
C ALA A 95 -20.71 19.84 -0.58
N LEU A 96 -20.88 19.98 -1.90
CA LEU A 96 -20.10 20.96 -2.67
C LEU A 96 -20.50 22.41 -2.34
N LEU A 97 -21.80 22.68 -2.26
CA LEU A 97 -22.33 24.02 -2.00
C LEU A 97 -22.10 24.46 -0.55
N ASN A 98 -22.11 23.48 0.35
CA ASN A 98 -21.89 23.62 1.78
C ASN A 98 -20.75 22.65 2.16
N PRO A 99 -19.49 22.97 1.83
CA PRO A 99 -18.38 22.16 2.28
C PRO A 99 -18.46 22.09 3.81
N PRO A 100 -18.38 20.88 4.41
CA PRO A 100 -18.27 20.78 5.86
C PRO A 100 -17.07 21.61 6.30
N ASP A 101 -17.17 22.31 7.43
CA ASP A 101 -15.99 22.86 8.10
C ASP A 101 -15.01 21.68 8.28
N ASP A 102 -13.79 21.83 7.76
CA ASP A 102 -12.80 20.79 7.49
C ASP A 102 -12.56 19.79 8.66
N GLU A 103 -13.36 18.73 8.79
CA GLU A 103 -13.03 17.51 9.54
C GLU A 103 -13.76 16.31 8.90
N GLU A 104 -13.04 15.51 8.10
CA GLU A 104 -13.22 14.06 7.77
C GLU A 104 -12.95 13.72 6.27
N ASP A 105 -11.79 13.11 6.00
CA ASP A 105 -11.43 12.50 4.71
C ASP A 105 -11.84 11.01 4.63
N GLU A 106 -12.50 10.68 3.50
CA GLU A 106 -12.50 9.46 2.66
C GLU A 106 -12.62 8.02 3.23
N GLU A 107 -13.51 7.21 2.64
CA GLU A 107 -13.68 5.76 2.88
C GLU A 107 -12.37 4.98 2.64
N GLU A 108 -11.64 4.68 3.72
CA GLU A 108 -10.50 3.76 3.73
C GLU A 108 -10.90 2.38 3.16
N GLU A 109 -10.15 1.86 2.18
CA GLU A 109 -10.10 0.41 1.98
C GLU A 109 -9.82 -0.21 3.35
N GLN A 110 -10.73 -1.05 3.87
CA GLN A 110 -10.47 -1.77 5.12
C GLN A 110 -9.28 -2.71 4.90
N ARG A 111 -8.07 -2.20 5.13
CA ARG A 111 -6.83 -2.94 5.07
C ARG A 111 -6.86 -3.98 6.18
N VAL A 112 -6.72 -5.24 5.79
CA VAL A 112 -6.68 -6.33 6.76
C VAL A 112 -5.23 -6.49 7.21
N SER A 113 -4.95 -6.05 8.44
CA SER A 113 -3.68 -6.27 9.09
C SER A 113 -3.34 -7.76 9.18
N ARG A 114 -2.04 -8.07 9.10
CA ARG A 114 -1.53 -9.45 9.12
C ARG A 114 -1.65 -10.05 10.52
N THR A 115 -2.01 -11.32 10.57
CA THR A 115 -2.14 -12.05 11.84
C THR A 115 -0.76 -12.32 12.46
N PRO A 116 -0.67 -12.58 13.78
CA PRO A 116 0.60 -12.93 14.42
C PRO A 116 1.33 -14.09 13.75
N GLU A 117 0.60 -15.12 13.33
CA GLU A 117 1.15 -16.28 12.65
C GLU A 117 1.74 -15.90 11.29
N GLN A 118 1.05 -15.04 10.52
CA GLN A 118 1.55 -14.56 9.23
C GLN A 118 2.85 -13.77 9.40
N VAL A 119 2.93 -12.89 10.41
CA VAL A 119 4.16 -12.13 10.69
C VAL A 119 5.30 -13.04 11.15
N ALA A 120 5.03 -14.03 12.00
CA ALA A 120 6.03 -15.01 12.43
C ALA A 120 6.55 -15.86 11.27
N GLN A 121 5.66 -16.34 10.40
CA GLN A 121 6.01 -17.08 9.18
C GLN A 121 6.89 -16.25 8.25
N ARG A 122 6.52 -14.98 8.04
CA ARG A 122 7.29 -14.05 7.20
C ARG A 122 8.68 -13.79 7.78
N LEU A 123 8.79 -13.56 9.10
CA LEU A 123 10.08 -13.37 9.77
C LEU A 123 11.00 -14.57 9.54
N LEU A 124 10.51 -15.80 9.70
CA LEU A 124 11.28 -17.02 9.47
C LEU A 124 11.71 -17.17 8.00
N ALA A 125 10.86 -16.77 7.07
CA ALA A 125 11.20 -16.76 5.66
C ALA A 125 12.30 -15.73 5.34
N LEU A 126 12.26 -14.54 5.95
CA LEU A 126 13.34 -13.56 5.81
C LEU A 126 14.66 -14.06 6.42
N VAL A 127 14.64 -14.85 7.49
CA VAL A 127 15.86 -15.51 8.00
C VAL A 127 16.51 -16.37 6.92
N ALA A 128 15.72 -17.18 6.20
CA ALA A 128 16.24 -18.02 5.12
C ALA A 128 16.84 -17.18 3.97
N VAL A 129 16.17 -16.09 3.61
CA VAL A 129 16.61 -15.16 2.57
C VAL A 129 17.93 -14.48 2.95
N VAL A 130 18.04 -13.94 4.16
CA VAL A 130 19.25 -13.24 4.62
C VAL A 130 20.41 -14.23 4.80
N TRP A 131 20.15 -15.47 5.23
CA TRP A 131 21.17 -16.51 5.22
C TRP A 131 21.65 -16.84 3.81
N ARG A 132 20.74 -16.96 2.84
CA ARG A 132 21.14 -17.17 1.43
C ARG A 132 21.97 -16.01 0.89
N ALA A 133 21.69 -14.79 1.33
CA ALA A 133 22.45 -13.59 0.99
C ALA A 133 23.81 -13.49 1.73
N ASN A 134 24.23 -14.50 2.49
CA ASN A 134 25.53 -14.48 3.15
C ASN A 134 26.68 -14.56 2.13
N ALA A 135 27.80 -13.88 2.44
CA ALA A 135 29.01 -13.94 1.62
C ALA A 135 29.68 -15.32 1.65
N SER A 136 29.51 -16.11 2.71
CA SER A 136 29.94 -17.50 2.78
C SER A 136 28.90 -18.42 2.14
N GLU A 137 29.31 -19.18 1.13
CA GLU A 137 28.42 -20.18 0.48
C GLU A 137 28.07 -21.30 1.45
N GLU A 138 28.96 -21.68 2.36
CA GLU A 138 28.71 -22.71 3.38
C GLU A 138 27.54 -22.31 4.28
N ILE A 139 27.57 -21.08 4.81
CA ILE A 139 26.48 -20.52 5.63
C ILE A 139 25.19 -20.41 4.82
N ALA A 140 25.28 -20.03 3.54
CA ALA A 140 24.12 -19.95 2.67
C ALA A 140 23.45 -21.33 2.48
N GLN A 141 24.24 -22.39 2.30
CA GLN A 141 23.73 -23.76 2.17
C GLN A 141 23.13 -24.29 3.48
N GLU A 142 23.71 -23.96 4.64
CA GLU A 142 23.11 -24.27 5.94
C GLU A 142 21.72 -23.65 6.08
N GLY A 143 21.56 -22.40 5.67
CA GLY A 143 20.27 -21.73 5.73
C GLY A 143 19.21 -22.36 4.81
N ILE A 144 19.60 -22.77 3.60
CA ILE A 144 18.72 -23.52 2.69
C ILE A 144 18.31 -24.85 3.32
N ALA A 145 19.27 -25.59 3.88
CA ALA A 145 19.03 -26.89 4.50
C ALA A 145 18.08 -26.75 5.70
N TRP A 146 18.30 -25.76 6.56
CA TRP A 146 17.40 -25.44 7.66
C TRP A 146 15.99 -25.10 7.18
N ALA A 147 15.86 -24.24 6.17
CA ALA A 147 14.56 -23.82 5.65
C ALA A 147 13.75 -25.01 5.12
N LYS A 148 14.41 -25.95 4.41
CA LYS A 148 13.79 -27.20 3.96
C LYS A 148 13.39 -28.11 5.12
N ALA A 149 14.30 -28.34 6.06
CA ALA A 149 14.07 -29.25 7.19
C ALA A 149 12.93 -28.78 8.10
N GLN A 150 12.75 -27.47 8.26
CA GLN A 150 11.74 -26.86 9.13
C GLN A 150 10.47 -26.43 8.39
N GLY A 151 10.33 -26.72 7.09
CA GLY A 151 9.14 -26.37 6.30
C GLY A 151 8.97 -24.88 6.00
N ILE A 152 10.00 -24.06 6.23
CA ILE A 152 9.97 -22.59 6.04
C ILE A 152 9.79 -22.21 4.58
N THR A 153 10.16 -23.10 3.66
CA THR A 153 10.01 -22.88 2.21
C THR A 153 8.58 -22.61 1.79
N ALA A 154 7.59 -23.08 2.57
CA ALA A 154 6.18 -22.83 2.33
C ALA A 154 5.76 -21.36 2.53
N PHE A 155 6.58 -20.57 3.22
CA PHE A 155 6.31 -19.17 3.53
C PHE A 155 7.04 -18.21 2.59
N LEU A 156 7.92 -18.70 1.72
CA LEU A 156 8.65 -17.87 0.77
C LEU A 156 7.70 -17.24 -0.25
N SER A 157 7.95 -15.98 -0.57
CA SER A 157 7.33 -15.35 -1.75
C SER A 157 7.88 -15.96 -3.04
N PRO A 158 7.20 -15.79 -4.18
CA PRO A 158 7.71 -16.23 -5.49
C PRO A 158 9.13 -15.73 -5.79
N ALA A 159 9.42 -14.45 -5.56
CA ALA A 159 10.75 -13.90 -5.83
C ALA A 159 11.82 -14.51 -4.91
N GLU A 160 11.53 -14.65 -3.62
CA GLU A 160 12.44 -15.26 -2.65
C GLU A 160 12.68 -16.75 -2.93
N HIS A 161 11.64 -17.47 -3.35
CA HIS A 161 11.77 -18.87 -3.75
C HIS A 161 12.73 -19.01 -4.93
N SER A 162 12.61 -18.13 -5.94
CA SER A 162 13.53 -18.11 -7.08
C SER A 162 14.97 -17.78 -6.67
N PHE A 163 15.16 -16.88 -5.70
CA PHE A 163 16.48 -16.52 -5.20
C PHE A 163 17.14 -17.65 -4.39
N ILE A 164 16.37 -18.27 -3.49
CA ILE A 164 16.88 -19.32 -2.60
C ILE A 164 17.28 -20.57 -3.38
N PHE A 165 16.47 -20.99 -4.34
CA PHE A 165 16.70 -22.22 -5.10
C PHE A 165 17.36 -21.99 -6.46
N HIS A 166 17.93 -20.80 -6.68
CA HIS A 166 18.71 -20.53 -7.87
C HIS A 166 19.85 -21.55 -8.00
N GLU A 167 19.97 -22.18 -9.18
CA GLU A 167 20.90 -23.30 -9.43
C GLU A 167 22.37 -22.91 -9.22
N GLN A 168 22.69 -21.67 -9.56
CA GLN A 168 23.99 -21.05 -9.32
C GLN A 168 23.89 -19.99 -8.23
N ARG A 169 25.04 -19.64 -7.64
CA ARG A 169 25.09 -18.54 -6.68
C ARG A 169 24.50 -17.27 -7.30
N PRO A 170 23.56 -16.58 -6.64
CA PRO A 170 22.95 -15.37 -7.18
C PRO A 170 24.00 -14.28 -7.50
N PRO A 171 23.73 -13.43 -8.50
CA PRO A 171 24.53 -12.25 -8.76
C PRO A 171 24.76 -11.40 -7.52
N GLN A 172 25.93 -10.74 -7.43
CA GLN A 172 26.28 -9.91 -6.26
C GLN A 172 25.26 -8.81 -5.97
N ALA A 173 24.61 -8.26 -7.01
CA ALA A 173 23.56 -7.26 -6.84
C ALA A 173 22.35 -7.83 -6.06
N ASP A 174 21.93 -9.06 -6.37
CA ASP A 174 20.81 -9.72 -5.70
C ASP A 174 21.17 -10.09 -4.26
N VAL A 175 22.42 -10.52 -4.04
CA VAL A 175 22.95 -10.77 -2.68
C VAL A 175 22.92 -9.49 -1.84
N VAL A 176 23.33 -8.36 -2.39
CA VAL A 176 23.25 -7.07 -1.68
C VAL A 176 21.79 -6.70 -1.41
N ASN A 177 20.95 -6.69 -2.45
CA ASN A 177 19.54 -6.29 -2.34
C ASN A 177 18.77 -7.14 -1.33
N LEU A 178 18.92 -8.46 -1.37
CA LEU A 178 18.21 -9.35 -0.44
C LEU A 178 18.90 -9.45 0.92
N GLY A 179 20.19 -9.09 1.02
CA GLY A 179 20.86 -8.88 2.30
C GLY A 179 20.23 -7.74 3.12
N TRP A 180 19.71 -6.72 2.45
CA TRP A 180 18.98 -5.62 3.10
C TRP A 180 17.67 -6.06 3.77
N ARG A 181 17.12 -7.23 3.43
CA ARG A 181 15.98 -7.81 4.17
C ARG A 181 16.28 -8.07 5.65
N ALA A 182 17.55 -8.04 6.06
CA ALA A 182 17.93 -8.02 7.47
C ALA A 182 17.35 -6.83 8.24
N GLU A 183 17.13 -5.69 7.57
CA GLU A 183 16.47 -4.51 8.14
C GLU A 183 14.95 -4.70 8.20
N ALA A 184 14.34 -5.35 7.20
CA ALA A 184 12.91 -5.70 7.20
C ALA A 184 12.52 -6.69 8.32
N MET A 185 13.49 -7.44 8.87
CA MET A 185 13.25 -8.28 10.06
C MET A 185 13.05 -7.46 11.35
N VAL A 186 13.64 -6.26 11.44
CA VAL A 186 13.65 -5.47 12.69
C VAL A 186 12.23 -5.10 13.15
N PRO A 187 11.34 -4.56 12.30
CA PRO A 187 9.97 -4.26 12.70
C PRO A 187 9.16 -5.50 13.06
N MET A 188 9.38 -6.64 12.38
CA MET A 188 8.69 -7.89 12.71
C MET A 188 9.13 -8.42 14.08
N ILE A 189 10.43 -8.36 14.39
CA ILE A 189 10.94 -8.74 15.71
C ILE A 189 10.37 -7.82 16.80
N TRP A 190 10.31 -6.52 16.55
CA TRP A 190 9.70 -5.57 17.47
C TRP A 190 8.20 -5.82 17.68
N ALA A 191 7.45 -6.01 16.59
CA ALA A 191 6.01 -6.27 16.62
C ALA A 191 5.66 -7.58 17.34
N LEU A 192 6.51 -8.61 17.22
CA LEU A 192 6.39 -9.89 17.93
C LEU A 192 6.90 -9.86 19.39
N GLY A 193 7.27 -8.68 19.90
CA GLY A 193 7.71 -8.50 21.30
C GLY A 193 9.19 -8.81 21.57
N GLY A 194 9.99 -9.06 20.52
CA GLY A 194 11.42 -9.33 20.64
C GLY A 194 12.29 -8.10 20.88
N LEU A 195 11.75 -6.89 20.74
CA LEU A 195 12.42 -5.63 21.05
C LEU A 195 11.49 -4.73 21.89
N PRO A 196 12.02 -4.00 22.89
CA PRO A 196 11.22 -3.10 23.70
C PRO A 196 10.73 -1.87 22.92
N ALA A 197 11.54 -1.38 21.97
CA ALA A 197 11.25 -0.24 21.10
C ALA A 197 11.93 -0.43 19.73
N MET A 198 11.44 0.30 18.72
CA MET A 198 12.08 0.33 17.40
C MET A 198 13.42 1.09 17.46
N PRO A 199 14.51 0.50 16.94
CA PRO A 199 15.79 1.21 16.84
C PRO A 199 15.73 2.39 15.85
N PRO A 200 16.57 3.41 16.04
CA PRO A 200 16.72 4.52 15.08
C PRO A 200 17.02 4.05 13.65
N SER A 201 16.55 4.83 12.67
CA SER A 201 16.69 4.51 11.24
C SER A 201 18.08 4.80 10.63
N ASN A 202 19.07 5.04 11.48
CA ASN A 202 20.50 5.10 11.13
C ASN A 202 21.32 3.99 11.82
N GLU A 203 20.68 3.12 12.62
CA GLU A 203 21.33 1.99 13.26
C GLU A 203 21.06 0.71 12.49
N ARG A 204 22.13 -0.03 12.16
CA ARG A 204 22.02 -1.31 11.43
C ARG A 204 21.37 -2.40 12.28
N SER A 205 20.68 -3.31 11.59
CA SER A 205 20.06 -4.49 12.17
C SER A 205 21.05 -5.33 12.98
N THR A 206 20.64 -5.65 14.21
CA THR A 206 21.33 -6.61 15.09
C THR A 206 20.49 -7.87 15.32
N SER A 207 19.54 -8.15 14.41
CA SER A 207 18.53 -9.21 14.53
C SER A 207 19.10 -10.59 14.89
N TRP A 208 20.26 -10.97 14.34
CA TRP A 208 20.93 -12.24 14.66
C TRP A 208 21.34 -12.40 16.13
N SER A 209 21.51 -11.29 16.84
CA SER A 209 21.80 -11.26 18.27
C SER A 209 20.55 -11.34 19.15
N ASN A 210 19.36 -11.27 18.56
CA ASN A 210 18.10 -11.25 19.28
C ASN A 210 17.76 -12.65 19.87
N PRO A 211 17.52 -12.78 21.19
CA PRO A 211 17.20 -14.07 21.81
C PRO A 211 15.92 -14.71 21.27
N MET A 212 14.87 -13.92 20.99
CA MET A 212 13.61 -14.42 20.45
C MET A 212 13.82 -15.02 19.06
N LEU A 213 14.57 -14.33 18.18
CA LEU A 213 14.87 -14.86 16.85
C LEU A 213 15.66 -16.18 16.93
N ARG A 214 16.66 -16.26 17.82
CA ARG A 214 17.42 -17.50 18.03
C ARG A 214 16.55 -18.65 18.52
N GLN A 215 15.56 -18.38 19.37
CA GLN A 215 14.62 -19.39 19.81
C GLN A 215 13.65 -19.78 18.68
N ALA A 216 13.18 -18.82 17.90
CA ALA A 216 12.32 -19.05 16.74
C ALA A 216 12.97 -19.98 15.72
N MET A 217 14.28 -19.82 15.47
CA MET A 217 15.02 -20.67 14.55
C MET A 217 15.19 -22.12 15.03
N LYS A 218 15.20 -22.34 16.35
CA LYS A 218 15.31 -23.69 16.96
C LYS A 218 13.98 -24.45 16.92
N SER A 219 12.87 -23.75 17.14
CA SER A 219 11.52 -24.32 17.15
C SER A 219 10.54 -23.47 16.34
N PRO A 220 10.61 -23.47 15.00
CA PRO A 220 9.77 -22.59 14.17
C PRO A 220 8.27 -22.83 14.31
N ALA A 221 7.84 -24.10 14.41
CA ALA A 221 6.43 -24.44 14.56
C ALA A 221 5.86 -23.90 15.89
N ASP A 222 6.57 -24.10 17.00
CA ASP A 222 6.17 -23.59 18.31
C ASP A 222 6.17 -22.06 18.34
N PHE A 223 7.14 -21.43 17.68
CA PHE A 223 7.21 -19.98 17.56
C PHE A 223 6.02 -19.39 16.81
N ILE A 224 5.63 -19.99 15.68
CA ILE A 224 4.44 -19.57 14.91
C ILE A 224 3.17 -19.77 15.76
N ALA A 225 3.04 -20.92 16.41
CA ALA A 225 1.85 -21.24 17.21
C ALA A 225 1.70 -20.35 18.46
N GLY A 226 2.83 -19.90 19.03
CA GLY A 226 2.86 -19.00 20.18
C GLY A 226 2.98 -17.51 19.83
N ALA A 227 2.90 -17.15 18.55
CA ALA A 227 3.10 -15.77 18.11
C ALA A 227 2.02 -14.85 18.69
N THR A 228 2.44 -13.70 19.19
CA THR A 228 1.55 -12.60 19.61
C THR A 228 2.11 -11.30 19.05
N LEU A 229 1.21 -10.38 18.68
CA LEU A 229 1.60 -9.06 18.20
C LEU A 229 1.32 -8.01 19.27
N ARG A 230 2.12 -6.94 19.19
CA ARG A 230 1.77 -5.65 19.77
C ARG A 230 0.39 -5.18 19.28
N PRO A 231 -0.29 -4.30 20.04
CA PRO A 231 -1.54 -3.69 19.59
C PRO A 231 -1.43 -3.10 18.19
N ALA A 232 -2.46 -3.27 17.36
CA ALA A 232 -2.46 -2.79 15.96
C ALA A 232 -2.14 -1.29 15.87
N VAL A 233 -2.71 -0.48 16.77
CA VAL A 233 -2.44 0.97 16.86
C VAL A 233 -0.96 1.31 17.07
N GLU A 234 -0.18 0.48 17.78
CA GLU A 234 1.27 0.71 17.93
C GLU A 234 1.98 0.44 16.59
N VAL A 235 1.59 -0.63 15.90
CA VAL A 235 2.20 -1.03 14.62
C VAL A 235 1.87 -0.01 13.52
N GLU A 236 0.63 0.48 13.48
CA GLU A 236 0.17 1.53 12.54
C GLU A 236 0.86 2.87 12.79
N ALA A 237 1.01 3.27 14.06
CA ALA A 237 1.74 4.49 14.41
C ALA A 237 3.21 4.42 13.97
N GLU A 238 3.84 3.26 14.11
CA GLU A 238 5.23 3.07 13.69
C GLU A 238 5.37 3.01 12.15
N GLU A 239 4.37 2.46 11.45
CA GLU A 239 4.31 2.51 9.98
C GLU A 239 4.22 3.95 9.49
N SER A 240 3.34 4.75 10.08
CA SER A 240 3.17 6.18 9.76
C SER A 240 4.46 6.95 10.02
N ARG A 241 5.14 6.68 11.15
CA ARG A 241 6.43 7.29 11.47
C ARG A 241 7.50 6.99 10.41
N LEU A 242 7.57 5.75 9.92
CA LEU A 242 8.50 5.37 8.85
C LEU A 242 8.06 5.85 7.46
N HIS A 243 6.75 6.03 7.23
CA HIS A 243 6.24 6.70 6.05
C HIS A 243 6.77 8.13 5.97
N ASP A 244 6.70 8.90 7.06
CA ASP A 244 7.23 10.26 7.14
C ASP A 244 8.75 10.31 6.93
N GLU A 245 9.50 9.39 7.55
CA GLU A 245 10.95 9.28 7.30
C GLU A 245 11.25 8.94 5.84
N HIS A 246 10.48 8.05 5.23
CA HIS A 246 10.66 7.68 3.83
C HIS A 246 10.35 8.86 2.90
N TRP A 247 9.31 9.64 3.19
CA TRP A 247 9.01 10.88 2.46
C TRP A 247 10.21 11.84 2.50
N HIS A 248 10.83 12.04 3.67
CA HIS A 248 12.02 12.88 3.79
C HIS A 248 13.23 12.35 2.99
N VAL A 249 13.44 11.03 3.00
CA VAL A 249 14.46 10.38 2.16
C VAL A 249 14.18 10.64 0.68
N ARG A 250 12.92 10.50 0.24
CA ARG A 250 12.51 10.69 -1.16
C ARG A 250 12.60 12.15 -1.61
N ASP A 251 12.17 13.10 -0.79
CA ASP A 251 12.31 14.54 -1.08
C ASP A 251 13.77 14.93 -1.25
N ALA A 252 14.67 14.48 -0.36
CA ALA A 252 16.10 14.71 -0.48
C ALA A 252 16.67 14.13 -1.77
N GLN A 253 16.31 12.89 -2.12
CA GLN A 253 16.74 12.26 -3.38
C GLN A 253 16.25 13.01 -4.63
N LEU A 254 14.97 13.40 -4.66
CA LEU A 254 14.38 14.14 -5.78
C LEU A 254 15.05 15.50 -5.97
N ARG A 255 15.37 16.18 -4.87
CA ARG A 255 16.08 17.47 -4.86
C ARG A 255 17.60 17.36 -4.99
N ARG A 256 18.14 16.13 -5.08
CA ARG A 256 19.58 15.83 -5.12
C ARG A 256 20.33 16.43 -3.92
N GLN A 257 19.70 16.40 -2.75
CA GLN A 257 20.26 16.84 -1.47
C GLN A 257 20.73 15.64 -0.65
N PRO A 258 21.61 15.85 0.36
CA PRO A 258 21.96 14.80 1.30
C PRO A 258 20.72 14.28 2.04
N VAL A 259 20.68 12.97 2.30
CA VAL A 259 19.69 12.37 3.20
C VAL A 259 19.79 13.04 4.59
N PRO A 260 18.67 13.37 5.26
CA PRO A 260 18.70 14.03 6.56
C PRO A 260 19.58 13.30 7.59
N SER A 261 20.28 14.08 8.41
CA SER A 261 21.12 13.53 9.48
C SER A 261 20.26 12.72 10.45
N GLY A 262 20.61 11.45 10.65
CA GLY A 262 19.83 10.52 11.49
C GLY A 262 19.02 9.49 10.70
N LEU A 263 18.99 9.58 9.36
CA LEU A 263 18.36 8.58 8.50
C LEU A 263 19.39 7.91 7.59
N GLU A 264 19.19 6.62 7.35
CA GLU A 264 19.85 5.86 6.29
C GLU A 264 18.76 5.31 5.36
N ALA A 265 18.87 5.62 4.07
CA ALA A 265 17.80 5.38 3.10
C ALA A 265 17.41 3.89 3.00
N GLY A 266 18.38 2.98 2.97
CA GLY A 266 18.10 1.55 2.89
C GLY A 266 17.39 1.01 4.14
N ILE A 267 17.82 1.45 5.33
CA ILE A 267 17.17 1.11 6.60
C ILE A 267 15.71 1.57 6.61
N VAL A 268 15.45 2.83 6.27
CA VAL A 268 14.09 3.41 6.25
C VAL A 268 13.19 2.63 5.31
N ILE A 269 13.65 2.38 4.08
CA ILE A 269 12.86 1.70 3.04
C ILE A 269 12.49 0.29 3.47
N GLU A 270 13.46 -0.51 3.92
CA GLU A 270 13.22 -1.92 4.27
C GLU A 270 12.37 -2.08 5.53
N ARG A 271 12.58 -1.22 6.53
CA ARG A 271 11.76 -1.23 7.75
C ARG A 271 10.34 -0.78 7.45
N ARG A 272 10.17 0.26 6.63
CA ARG A 272 8.84 0.68 6.19
C ARG A 272 8.15 -0.44 5.42
N TYR A 273 8.83 -1.06 4.46
CA TYR A 273 8.29 -2.17 3.66
C TYR A 273 7.66 -3.26 4.54
N ALA A 274 8.36 -3.66 5.61
CA ALA A 274 7.87 -4.65 6.56
C ALA A 274 6.62 -4.16 7.32
N LEU A 275 6.61 -2.91 7.82
CA LEU A 275 5.45 -2.35 8.52
C LEU A 275 4.25 -2.18 7.61
N SER A 276 4.44 -1.62 6.41
CA SER A 276 3.37 -1.48 5.43
C SER A 276 2.75 -2.85 5.11
N TRP A 277 3.56 -3.89 4.92
CA TRP A 277 3.05 -5.25 4.74
C TRP A 277 2.24 -5.74 5.95
N MET A 278 2.71 -5.48 7.18
CA MET A 278 2.04 -5.90 8.41
C MET A 278 0.68 -5.20 8.61
N VAL A 279 0.56 -3.91 8.28
CA VAL A 279 -0.71 -3.16 8.39
C VAL A 279 -1.65 -3.40 7.20
N GLY A 280 -1.27 -4.29 6.27
CA GLY A 280 -2.16 -4.77 5.22
C GLY A 280 -1.95 -4.15 3.83
N TYR A 281 -0.86 -3.41 3.60
CA TYR A 281 -0.49 -2.99 2.25
C TYR A 281 0.06 -4.16 1.42
N GLY A 282 -0.34 -4.20 0.16
CA GLY A 282 0.07 -5.22 -0.80
C GLY A 282 -0.63 -6.56 -0.60
N ASP A 283 -1.00 -7.20 -1.70
CA ASP A 283 -1.68 -8.51 -1.65
C ASP A 283 -0.75 -9.59 -1.05
N ASN A 284 0.54 -9.51 -1.38
CA ASN A 284 1.58 -10.43 -0.93
C ASN A 284 2.89 -9.68 -0.64
N TRP A 285 3.90 -10.42 -0.17
CA TRP A 285 5.19 -9.86 0.21
C TRP A 285 5.99 -9.25 -0.94
N ASP A 286 5.82 -9.69 -2.20
CA ASP A 286 6.55 -9.14 -3.35
C ASP A 286 5.90 -7.86 -3.90
N ASP A 287 4.65 -7.58 -3.53
CA ASP A 287 3.81 -6.53 -4.11
C ASP A 287 3.41 -5.46 -3.07
N VAL A 288 4.30 -5.13 -2.13
CA VAL A 288 4.03 -4.09 -1.13
C VAL A 288 4.29 -2.72 -1.75
N PRO A 289 3.29 -1.83 -1.84
CA PRO A 289 3.48 -0.47 -2.32
C PRO A 289 4.41 0.30 -1.38
N THR A 290 5.38 0.98 -1.98
CA THR A 290 6.35 1.82 -1.25
C THR A 290 6.31 3.27 -1.71
N ASP A 291 5.28 3.67 -2.45
CA ASP A 291 5.08 5.05 -2.85
C ASP A 291 4.90 5.97 -1.62
N THR A 292 5.44 7.18 -1.78
CA THR A 292 5.45 8.34 -0.87
C THR A 292 5.65 9.59 -1.71
#